data_AF-A0AA90QJJ3-F1
#
_entry.id   AF-A0AA90QJJ3-F1
#
_cell.length_a   1.000
_cell.length_b   1.000
_cell.length_c   1.000
_cell.angle_alpha   90.00
_cell.angle_beta   90.00
_cell.angle_gamma   90.00
#
_symmetry.space_group_name_H-M   'P 1'
#
loop_
_entity.id
_entity.type
_entity.pdbx_description
1 polymer ?
#
loop_
_entity_poly.entity_id
_entity_poly.type
_entity_poly.pdbx_seq_one_letter_code
_entity_poly.pdbx_strand_id
1 'polypeptide(L)'
;DRKAIQAEVGQLLSEADRIAQTSEFNGLKLLDGSFGTATFQVGANAGQTIQATTANFRTNNYGNNEASTAAPTTLATTGTAYTAGSFALQGLATSNIAVTATDTAQSLASTINGATATTGVTAQAKTEESLSLTAGGVYSLAVTSDNSTAANVTFTVGAATNASGLASAVSAFNDVSSKTGVTAKLNDANNGLILTNAA
;
A
#
# COMPACT_ATOMS: atom_id res chain seq x y z
N ASP A 1 -3.37 18.42 -9.75
CA ASP A 1 -4.48 17.62 -9.19
C ASP A 1 -4.18 17.02 -7.83
N ARG A 2 -3.23 16.09 -7.65
CA ARG A 2 -2.91 15.52 -6.31
C ARG A 2 -2.62 16.56 -5.22
N LYS A 3 -1.90 17.64 -5.55
CA LYS A 3 -1.66 18.76 -4.61
C LYS A 3 -2.95 19.50 -4.24
N ALA A 4 -3.86 19.69 -5.18
CA ALA A 4 -5.13 20.38 -4.94
C ALA A 4 -6.08 19.51 -4.10
N ILE A 5 -6.14 18.21 -4.41
CA ILE A 5 -6.88 17.22 -3.62
C ILE A 5 -6.33 17.16 -2.18
N GLN A 6 -5.01 17.14 -2.01
CA GLN A 6 -4.39 17.17 -0.68
C GLN A 6 -4.73 18.46 0.09
N ALA A 7 -4.79 19.60 -0.58
CA ALA A 7 -5.19 20.85 0.04
C ALA A 7 -6.66 20.82 0.51
N GLU A 8 -7.56 20.29 -0.31
CA GLU A 8 -8.98 20.12 0.02
C GLU A 8 -9.17 19.16 1.20
N VAL A 9 -8.52 18.00 1.18
CA VAL A 9 -8.54 17.04 2.30
C VAL A 9 -8.03 17.68 3.59
N GLY A 10 -6.97 18.49 3.53
CA GLY A 10 -6.46 19.24 4.67
C GLY A 10 -7.47 20.24 5.24
N GLN A 11 -8.21 20.93 4.37
CA GLN A 11 -9.29 21.85 4.79
C GLN A 11 -10.44 21.10 5.44
N LEU A 12 -10.89 19.99 4.86
CA LEU A 12 -11.95 19.15 5.43
C LEU A 12 -11.56 18.59 6.80
N LEU A 13 -10.32 18.15 6.96
CA LEU A 13 -9.80 17.66 8.25
C LEU A 13 -9.76 18.77 9.30
N SER A 14 -9.35 19.97 8.91
CA SER A 14 -9.33 21.14 9.79
C SER A 14 -10.73 21.52 10.24
N GLU A 15 -11.72 21.47 9.33
CA GLU A 15 -13.11 21.76 9.64
C GLU A 15 -13.73 20.69 10.57
N ALA A 16 -13.41 19.42 10.36
CA ALA A 16 -13.82 18.35 11.26
C ALA A 16 -13.26 18.54 12.69
N ASP A 17 -11.98 18.89 12.83
CA ASP A 17 -11.37 19.18 14.13
C ASP A 17 -11.96 20.46 14.77
N ARG A 18 -12.32 21.46 13.95
CA ARG A 18 -13.01 22.67 14.43
C ARG A 18 -14.39 22.32 15.00
N ILE A 19 -15.19 21.51 14.30
CA ILE A 19 -16.51 21.07 14.78
C ILE A 19 -16.36 20.30 16.11
N ALA A 20 -15.38 19.39 16.20
CA ALA A 20 -15.12 18.64 17.41
C ALA A 20 -14.79 19.55 18.62
N GLN A 21 -13.98 20.59 18.41
CA GLN A 21 -13.54 21.52 19.48
C GLN A 21 -14.54 22.63 19.80
N THR A 22 -15.42 23.01 18.87
CA THR A 22 -16.35 24.13 19.06
C THR A 22 -17.73 23.70 19.50
N SER A 23 -18.13 22.45 19.26
CA SER A 23 -19.44 21.93 19.68
C SER A 23 -19.53 21.84 21.20
N GLU A 24 -20.36 22.70 21.79
CA GLU A 24 -20.56 22.77 23.22
C GLU A 24 -22.02 23.00 23.59
N PHE A 25 -22.39 22.56 24.81
CA PHE A 25 -23.66 22.90 25.43
C PHE A 25 -23.39 23.48 26.81
N ASN A 26 -23.80 24.73 27.03
CA ASN A 26 -23.59 25.45 28.29
C ASN A 26 -22.12 25.45 28.75
N GLY A 27 -21.19 25.68 27.82
CA GLY A 27 -19.74 25.68 28.08
C GLY A 27 -19.09 24.29 28.23
N LEU A 28 -19.87 23.20 28.20
CA LEU A 28 -19.36 21.84 28.20
C LEU A 28 -19.10 21.39 26.76
N LYS A 29 -17.85 21.07 26.45
CA LYS A 29 -17.46 20.46 25.18
C LYS A 29 -18.08 19.08 25.06
N LEU A 30 -18.67 18.78 23.90
CA LEU A 30 -19.40 17.54 23.67
C LEU A 30 -18.58 16.52 22.89
N LEU A 31 -17.79 16.98 21.91
CA LEU A 31 -17.21 16.13 20.86
C LEU A 31 -15.67 16.00 20.91
N ASP A 32 -14.99 16.69 21.83
CA ASP A 32 -13.52 16.68 21.92
C ASP A 32 -12.96 15.54 22.81
N GLY A 33 -13.85 14.70 23.35
CA GLY A 33 -13.56 13.60 24.26
C GLY A 33 -13.55 13.97 25.75
N SER A 34 -13.64 15.26 26.12
CA SER A 34 -13.68 15.69 27.52
C SER A 34 -15.04 15.47 28.19
N PHE A 35 -16.13 15.36 27.41
CA PHE A 35 -17.49 15.12 27.91
C PHE A 35 -17.62 13.78 28.66
N GLY A 36 -16.97 12.74 28.14
CA GLY A 36 -17.01 11.38 28.71
C GLY A 36 -18.44 10.80 28.78
N THR A 37 -19.01 10.79 29.99
CA THR A 37 -20.34 10.26 30.29
C THR A 37 -21.08 11.17 31.25
N ALA A 38 -22.27 11.63 30.85
CA ALA A 38 -23.18 12.41 31.67
C ALA A 38 -24.43 11.58 32.01
N THR A 39 -24.88 11.66 33.26
CA THR A 39 -26.09 10.98 33.73
C THR A 39 -27.13 12.02 34.11
N PHE A 40 -28.29 11.95 33.46
CA PHE A 40 -29.41 12.86 33.66
C PHE A 40 -30.52 12.14 34.42
N GLN A 41 -30.84 12.61 35.62
CA GLN A 41 -32.01 12.13 36.37
C GLN A 41 -33.28 12.69 35.71
N VAL A 42 -34.18 11.81 35.27
CA VAL A 42 -35.39 12.18 34.50
C VAL A 42 -36.69 11.80 35.21
N GLY A 43 -36.63 11.20 36.38
CA GLY A 43 -37.79 10.82 37.18
C GLY A 43 -37.69 11.23 38.65
N ALA A 44 -38.80 11.09 39.37
CA ALA A 44 -38.92 11.52 40.77
C ALA A 44 -38.17 10.61 41.76
N ASN A 45 -37.91 9.36 41.39
CA ASN A 45 -37.24 8.40 42.26
C ASN A 45 -35.75 8.28 41.93
N ALA A 46 -34.91 8.15 42.97
CA ALA A 46 -33.47 7.95 42.80
C ALA A 46 -33.17 6.77 41.86
N GLY A 47 -32.29 6.98 40.88
CA GLY A 47 -31.88 5.96 39.89
C GLY A 47 -32.68 5.96 38.59
N GLN A 48 -33.73 6.78 38.46
CA GLN A 48 -34.41 7.00 37.17
C GLN A 48 -33.61 7.96 36.29
N THR A 49 -32.54 7.44 35.67
CA THR A 49 -31.58 8.23 34.89
C THR A 49 -31.47 7.82 33.43
N ILE A 50 -31.15 8.77 32.55
CA ILE A 50 -30.65 8.55 31.20
C ILE A 50 -29.15 8.85 31.19
N GLN A 51 -28.34 7.90 30.71
CA GLN A 51 -26.93 8.11 30.50
C GLN A 51 -26.67 8.52 29.05
N ALA A 52 -25.99 9.66 28.85
CA ALA A 52 -25.50 10.09 27.56
C ALA A 52 -23.98 9.99 27.56
N THR A 53 -23.43 9.36 26.54
CA THR A 53 -21.99 9.29 26.31
C THR A 53 -21.68 9.91 24.97
N THR A 54 -20.46 10.40 24.78
CA THR A 54 -20.04 10.90 23.49
C THR A 54 -18.60 10.49 23.21
N ALA A 55 -18.35 10.05 21.98
CA ALA A 55 -17.01 9.67 21.54
C ALA A 55 -16.13 10.92 21.33
N ASN A 56 -14.82 10.71 21.30
CA ASN A 56 -13.86 11.75 20.94
C ASN A 56 -13.78 11.85 19.41
N PHE A 57 -14.33 12.91 18.81
CA PHE A 57 -14.35 13.15 17.38
C PHE A 57 -13.13 13.89 16.83
N ARG A 58 -12.07 14.12 17.64
CA ARG A 58 -10.86 14.78 17.16
C ARG A 58 -10.17 13.94 16.09
N THR A 59 -9.69 14.62 15.05
CA THR A 59 -9.10 13.97 13.87
C THR A 59 -7.77 13.28 14.15
N ASN A 60 -7.09 13.62 15.25
CA ASN A 60 -5.86 12.97 15.70
C ASN A 60 -6.08 11.61 16.39
N ASN A 61 -7.31 11.26 16.78
CA ASN A 61 -7.65 9.96 17.36
C ASN A 61 -8.09 8.94 16.31
N TYR A 62 -8.33 9.37 15.08
CA TYR A 62 -8.78 8.53 13.99
C TYR A 62 -7.78 8.54 12.84
N GLY A 63 -7.72 7.45 12.07
CA GLY A 63 -6.97 7.41 10.82
C GLY A 63 -5.49 7.04 10.91
N ASN A 64 -4.95 6.72 12.09
CA ASN A 64 -3.56 6.27 12.25
C ASN A 64 -3.35 4.78 11.86
N ASN A 65 -3.99 4.32 10.78
CA ASN A 65 -3.99 2.91 10.35
C ASN A 65 -2.88 2.60 9.34
N GLU A 66 -2.07 3.58 8.94
CA GLU A 66 -0.99 3.37 7.99
C GLU A 66 0.34 3.16 8.72
N ALA A 67 0.75 1.91 8.84
CA ALA A 67 2.13 1.57 9.15
C ALA A 67 2.92 1.51 7.84
N SER A 68 3.46 2.65 7.40
CA SER A 68 4.38 2.68 6.26
C SER A 68 5.75 2.22 6.75
N THR A 69 6.12 0.97 6.47
CA THR A 69 7.49 0.50 6.65
C THR A 69 8.32 0.85 5.41
N ALA A 70 9.62 1.09 5.60
CA ALA A 70 10.54 1.40 4.52
C ALA A 70 10.44 0.35 3.40
N ALA A 71 10.54 0.79 2.15
CA ALA A 71 10.56 -0.10 1.00
C ALA A 71 11.59 -1.23 1.22
N PRO A 72 11.26 -2.49 0.86
CA PRO A 72 12.21 -3.58 0.99
C PRO A 72 13.50 -3.23 0.22
N THR A 73 14.64 -3.52 0.84
CA THR A 73 15.96 -3.29 0.24
C THR A 73 16.04 -3.93 -1.14
N THR A 74 16.56 -3.21 -2.14
CA THR A 74 16.87 -3.78 -3.45
C THR A 74 17.80 -4.98 -3.27
N LEU A 75 17.34 -6.19 -3.57
CA LEU A 75 18.18 -7.38 -3.48
C LEU A 75 19.16 -7.39 -4.65
N ALA A 76 20.46 -7.45 -4.34
CA ALA A 76 21.53 -7.45 -5.35
C ALA A 76 21.71 -8.81 -6.07
N THR A 77 21.02 -9.85 -5.61
CA THR A 77 21.07 -11.22 -6.15
C THR A 77 19.72 -11.90 -5.98
N THR A 78 19.48 -13.02 -6.68
CA THR A 78 18.34 -13.93 -6.45
C THR A 78 18.31 -14.36 -4.98
N GLY A 79 17.61 -13.60 -4.15
CA GLY A 79 17.48 -13.82 -2.72
C GLY A 79 16.02 -13.63 -2.34
N THR A 80 15.61 -14.28 -1.27
CA THR A 80 14.29 -14.09 -0.70
C THR A 80 14.34 -12.82 0.13
N ALA A 81 13.41 -11.88 -0.09
CA ALA A 81 13.34 -10.65 0.69
C ALA A 81 13.00 -10.89 2.18
N TYR A 82 12.68 -12.13 2.55
CA TYR A 82 12.23 -12.52 3.88
C TYR A 82 12.95 -13.79 4.35
N THR A 83 13.13 -13.90 5.67
CA THR A 83 13.53 -15.15 6.33
C THR A 83 12.28 -16.00 6.56
N ALA A 84 12.34 -17.29 6.23
CA ALA A 84 11.24 -18.21 6.53
C ALA A 84 10.97 -18.26 8.05
N GLY A 85 9.70 -18.26 8.43
CA GLY A 85 9.32 -18.21 9.84
C GLY A 85 7.85 -17.89 10.07
N SER A 86 7.49 -17.74 11.34
CA SER A 86 6.17 -17.24 11.74
C SER A 86 6.23 -15.76 12.02
N PHE A 87 5.33 -15.00 11.42
CA PHE A 87 5.20 -13.55 11.61
C PHE A 87 3.86 -13.23 12.23
N ALA A 88 3.86 -12.39 13.26
CA ALA A 88 2.64 -11.89 13.88
C ALA A 88 2.14 -10.65 13.12
N LEU A 89 0.98 -10.74 12.50
CA LEU A 89 0.22 -9.61 11.97
C LEU A 89 -0.48 -8.92 13.13
N GLN A 90 -0.02 -7.71 13.47
CA GLN A 90 -0.52 -6.93 14.59
C GLN A 90 -1.48 -5.84 14.10
N GLY A 91 -2.75 -6.20 13.93
CA GLY A 91 -3.83 -5.26 13.62
C GLY A 91 -4.86 -5.17 14.75
N LEU A 92 -6.16 -5.18 14.41
CA LEU A 92 -7.26 -5.20 15.40
C LEU A 92 -7.15 -6.41 16.36
N ALA A 93 -6.69 -7.53 15.82
CA ALA A 93 -6.28 -8.71 16.57
C ALA A 93 -4.94 -9.21 16.02
N THR A 94 -4.22 -9.96 16.85
CA THR A 94 -2.97 -10.61 16.41
C THR A 94 -3.29 -11.92 15.72
N SER A 95 -2.71 -12.14 14.53
CA SER A 95 -2.75 -13.43 13.83
C SER A 95 -1.36 -13.81 13.35
N ASN A 96 -1.00 -15.08 13.48
CA ASN A 96 0.28 -15.57 12.98
C ASN A 96 0.14 -16.08 11.55
N ILE A 97 1.01 -15.60 10.66
CA ILE A 97 1.19 -16.15 9.32
C ILE A 97 2.50 -16.92 9.24
N ALA A 98 2.52 -17.96 8.40
CA ALA A 98 3.73 -18.66 8.05
C ALA A 98 4.27 -18.10 6.73
N VAL A 99 5.58 -17.84 6.69
CA VAL A 99 6.29 -17.40 5.50
C VAL A 99 7.38 -18.42 5.21
N THR A 100 7.48 -18.84 3.95
CA THR A 100 8.44 -19.82 3.46
C THR A 100 9.47 -19.16 2.55
N ALA A 101 10.61 -19.81 2.34
CA ALA A 101 11.64 -19.32 1.43
C ALA A 101 11.20 -19.34 -0.05
N THR A 102 10.06 -19.95 -0.37
CA THR A 102 9.53 -20.01 -1.74
C THR A 102 8.40 -19.03 -1.99
N ASP A 103 7.98 -18.28 -0.96
CA ASP A 103 6.90 -17.31 -1.11
C ASP A 103 7.33 -16.15 -2.00
N THR A 104 6.47 -15.82 -2.95
CA THR A 104 6.58 -14.60 -3.75
C THR A 104 5.94 -13.44 -2.99
N ALA A 105 6.22 -12.21 -3.41
CA ALA A 105 5.50 -11.04 -2.86
C ALA A 105 3.98 -11.22 -2.98
N GLN A 106 3.51 -11.83 -4.07
CA GLN A 106 2.08 -12.10 -4.33
C GLN A 106 1.52 -13.15 -3.36
N SER A 107 2.20 -14.29 -3.17
CA SER A 107 1.69 -15.32 -2.24
C SER A 107 1.65 -14.79 -0.81
N LEU A 108 2.68 -14.04 -0.40
CA LEU A 108 2.72 -13.40 0.92
C LEU A 108 1.59 -12.37 1.11
N ALA A 109 1.37 -11.50 0.12
CA ALA A 109 0.26 -10.55 0.18
C ALA A 109 -1.09 -11.26 0.26
N SER A 110 -1.27 -12.37 -0.48
CA SER A 110 -2.47 -13.21 -0.39
C SER A 110 -2.65 -13.81 1.02
N THR A 111 -1.59 -14.34 1.63
CA THR A 111 -1.62 -14.87 3.00
C THR A 111 -2.00 -13.80 4.02
N ILE A 112 -1.45 -12.59 3.90
CA ILE A 112 -1.82 -11.45 4.76
C ILE A 112 -3.29 -11.09 4.56
N ASN A 113 -3.71 -10.93 3.30
CA ASN A 113 -5.07 -10.55 2.96
C ASN A 113 -6.11 -11.60 3.38
N GLY A 114 -5.72 -12.89 3.45
CA GLY A 114 -6.56 -13.95 4.00
C GLY A 114 -6.90 -13.75 5.49
N ALA A 115 -6.04 -13.06 6.24
CA ALA A 115 -6.26 -12.71 7.64
C ALA A 115 -6.93 -11.35 7.84
N THR A 116 -7.32 -10.63 6.77
CA THR A 116 -7.89 -9.28 6.84
C THR A 116 -9.15 -9.23 7.71
N ALA A 117 -10.03 -10.23 7.62
CA ALA A 117 -11.28 -10.22 8.38
C ALA A 117 -11.08 -10.20 9.90
N THR A 118 -9.95 -10.73 10.38
CA THR A 118 -9.61 -10.80 11.81
C THR A 118 -8.68 -9.67 12.23
N THR A 119 -7.68 -9.38 11.40
CA THR A 119 -6.61 -8.43 11.75
C THR A 119 -6.89 -7.01 11.24
N GLY A 120 -7.71 -6.84 10.20
CA GLY A 120 -7.86 -5.58 9.46
C GLY A 120 -6.60 -5.14 8.70
N VAL A 121 -5.56 -5.98 8.64
CA VAL A 121 -4.34 -5.70 7.89
C VAL A 121 -4.56 -6.11 6.43
N THR A 122 -4.19 -5.22 5.50
CA THR A 122 -4.18 -5.50 4.06
C THR A 122 -2.76 -5.37 3.52
N ALA A 123 -2.48 -6.08 2.43
CA ALA A 123 -1.19 -6.08 1.76
C ALA A 123 -1.36 -5.99 0.24
N GLN A 124 -0.40 -5.37 -0.42
CA GLN A 124 -0.27 -5.34 -1.88
C GLN A 124 1.12 -5.86 -2.27
N ALA A 125 1.22 -6.53 -3.41
CA ALA A 125 2.47 -7.07 -3.90
C ALA A 125 2.96 -6.26 -5.11
N LYS A 126 4.23 -5.85 -5.06
CA LYS A 126 4.88 -5.21 -6.20
C LYS A 126 6.34 -5.62 -6.25
N THR A 127 6.74 -6.14 -7.41
CA THR A 127 8.13 -6.46 -7.73
C THR A 127 8.59 -5.53 -8.83
N GLU A 128 9.73 -4.85 -8.62
CA GLU A 128 10.35 -3.98 -9.62
C GLU A 128 11.80 -4.35 -9.87
N GLU A 129 12.20 -4.30 -11.14
CA GLU A 129 13.59 -4.50 -11.56
C GLU A 129 14.03 -3.37 -12.49
N SER A 130 15.22 -2.82 -12.23
CA SER A 130 15.85 -1.83 -13.11
C SER A 130 16.75 -2.55 -14.11
N LEU A 131 16.41 -2.48 -15.39
CA LEU A 131 17.17 -3.10 -16.47
C LEU A 131 17.96 -2.04 -17.25
N SER A 132 19.29 -2.15 -17.18
CA SER A 132 20.21 -1.35 -17.99
C SER A 132 20.67 -2.15 -19.20
N LEU A 133 20.62 -1.54 -20.38
CA LEU A 133 20.96 -2.17 -21.65
C LEU A 133 22.09 -1.42 -22.35
N THR A 134 22.73 -2.04 -23.32
CA THR A 134 23.80 -1.42 -24.11
C THR A 134 23.28 -1.03 -25.49
N ALA A 135 23.70 0.15 -25.98
CA ALA A 135 23.36 0.64 -27.31
C ALA A 135 23.82 -0.35 -28.40
N GLY A 136 22.96 -0.58 -29.40
CA GLY A 136 23.22 -1.55 -30.48
C GLY A 136 23.17 -3.02 -30.06
N GLY A 137 22.85 -3.32 -28.80
CA GLY A 137 22.77 -4.69 -28.29
C GLY A 137 21.56 -5.46 -28.82
N VAL A 138 21.72 -6.76 -29.05
CA VAL A 138 20.64 -7.70 -29.38
C VAL A 138 20.44 -8.63 -28.19
N TYR A 139 19.20 -8.78 -27.76
CA TYR A 139 18.85 -9.48 -26.53
C TYR A 139 17.78 -10.54 -26.77
N SER A 140 17.91 -11.68 -26.08
CA SER A 140 16.90 -12.73 -25.96
C SER A 140 16.83 -13.13 -24.49
N LEU A 141 15.74 -12.80 -23.82
CA LEU A 141 15.55 -13.04 -22.39
C LEU A 141 14.42 -14.05 -22.17
N ALA A 142 14.69 -15.09 -21.39
CA ALA A 142 13.67 -16.01 -20.91
C ALA A 142 13.04 -15.43 -19.64
N VAL A 143 11.83 -14.87 -19.75
CA VAL A 143 11.13 -14.19 -18.65
C VAL A 143 10.17 -15.15 -17.96
N THR A 144 10.34 -15.32 -16.65
CA THR A 144 9.46 -16.08 -15.76
C THR A 144 8.98 -15.17 -14.62
N SER A 145 7.68 -15.00 -14.50
CA SER A 145 7.01 -14.34 -13.37
C SER A 145 5.70 -15.10 -13.10
N ASP A 146 4.56 -14.63 -13.59
CA ASP A 146 3.26 -15.27 -13.31
C ASP A 146 3.05 -16.54 -14.16
N ASN A 147 3.87 -16.71 -15.19
CA ASN A 147 3.88 -17.85 -16.10
C ASN A 147 4.73 -19.02 -15.59
N SER A 148 4.21 -20.24 -15.69
CA SER A 148 4.96 -21.47 -15.35
C SER A 148 6.00 -21.89 -16.40
N THR A 149 5.90 -21.39 -17.63
CA THR A 149 6.89 -21.63 -18.70
C THR A 149 7.41 -20.31 -19.21
N ALA A 150 8.74 -20.17 -19.31
CA ALA A 150 9.37 -18.91 -19.70
C ALA A 150 8.83 -18.36 -21.03
N ALA A 151 8.50 -17.06 -21.04
CA ALA A 151 8.19 -16.33 -22.24
C ALA A 151 9.48 -15.72 -22.79
N ASN A 152 9.82 -16.01 -24.06
CA ASN A 152 11.01 -15.42 -24.67
C ASN A 152 10.71 -13.99 -25.14
N VAL A 153 11.52 -13.04 -24.68
CA VAL A 153 11.46 -11.62 -25.04
C VAL A 153 12.70 -11.28 -25.84
N THR A 154 12.51 -10.97 -27.12
CA THR A 154 13.60 -10.66 -28.06
C THR A 154 13.48 -9.25 -28.59
N PHE A 155 14.56 -8.48 -28.55
CA PHE A 155 14.60 -7.12 -29.07
C PHE A 155 16.02 -6.67 -29.41
N THR A 156 16.12 -5.62 -30.20
CA THR A 156 17.37 -4.90 -30.47
C THR A 156 17.27 -3.50 -29.89
N VAL A 157 18.33 -3.06 -29.23
CA VAL A 157 18.46 -1.69 -28.74
C VAL A 157 19.00 -0.81 -29.86
N GLY A 158 18.41 0.38 -30.02
CA GLY A 158 18.87 1.37 -31.00
C GLY A 158 20.29 1.88 -30.73
N ALA A 159 20.76 2.79 -31.59
CA ALA A 159 22.12 3.34 -31.54
C ALA A 159 22.45 4.13 -30.25
N ALA A 160 21.45 4.44 -29.42
CA ALA A 160 21.63 5.07 -28.12
C ALA A 160 20.62 4.53 -27.11
N THR A 161 21.00 4.50 -25.83
CA THR A 161 20.13 4.15 -24.70
C THR A 161 19.30 5.36 -24.29
N ASN A 162 18.32 5.69 -25.14
CA ASN A 162 17.33 6.74 -24.90
C ASN A 162 15.92 6.21 -25.19
N ALA A 163 14.90 7.05 -25.01
CA ALA A 163 13.50 6.65 -25.20
C ALA A 163 13.23 5.98 -26.56
N SER A 164 13.82 6.47 -27.64
CA SER A 164 13.63 5.88 -28.98
C SER A 164 14.38 4.56 -29.14
N GLY A 165 15.64 4.49 -28.69
CA GLY A 165 16.44 3.26 -28.81
C GLY A 165 15.97 2.13 -27.90
N LEU A 166 15.22 2.44 -26.84
CA LEU A 166 14.67 1.47 -25.89
C LEU A 166 13.21 1.09 -26.17
N ALA A 167 12.55 1.74 -27.14
CA ALA A 167 11.13 1.51 -27.44
C ALA A 167 10.83 0.05 -27.79
N SER A 168 11.67 -0.59 -28.61
CA SER A 168 11.51 -2.00 -28.98
C SER A 168 11.63 -2.95 -27.78
N ALA A 169 12.48 -2.62 -26.80
CA ALA A 169 12.59 -3.39 -25.57
C ALA A 169 11.30 -3.28 -24.74
N VAL A 170 10.79 -2.05 -24.56
CA VAL A 170 9.53 -1.79 -23.85
C VAL A 170 8.36 -2.53 -24.51
N SER A 171 8.23 -2.45 -25.83
CA SER A 171 7.20 -3.19 -26.58
C SER A 171 7.33 -4.70 -26.40
N ALA A 172 8.53 -5.27 -26.55
CA ALA A 172 8.73 -6.71 -26.47
C ALA A 172 8.36 -7.29 -25.09
N PHE A 173 8.63 -6.58 -24.00
CA PHE A 173 8.15 -6.98 -22.66
C PHE A 173 6.62 -6.87 -22.55
N ASN A 174 6.05 -5.75 -23.01
CA ASN A 174 4.61 -5.51 -22.90
C ASN A 174 3.78 -6.47 -23.79
N ASP A 175 4.31 -6.93 -24.91
CA ASP A 175 3.65 -7.92 -25.80
C ASP A 175 3.44 -9.27 -25.11
N VAL A 176 4.29 -9.63 -24.15
CA VAL A 176 4.16 -10.87 -23.35
C VAL A 176 3.59 -10.63 -21.94
N SER A 177 3.19 -9.40 -21.62
CA SER A 177 2.70 -9.01 -20.28
C SER A 177 1.45 -9.78 -19.86
N SER A 178 0.57 -10.14 -20.80
CA SER A 178 -0.63 -10.94 -20.49
C SER A 178 -0.32 -12.36 -19.99
N LYS A 179 0.88 -12.87 -20.29
CA LYS A 179 1.35 -14.18 -19.81
C LYS A 179 2.21 -14.05 -18.56
N THR A 180 3.10 -13.07 -18.57
CA THR A 180 4.12 -12.92 -17.51
C THR A 180 3.65 -12.06 -16.35
N GLY A 181 2.65 -11.20 -16.54
CA GLY A 181 2.29 -10.13 -15.60
C GLY A 181 3.32 -8.99 -15.55
N VAL A 182 4.42 -9.08 -16.30
CA VAL A 182 5.50 -8.08 -16.30
C VAL A 182 5.20 -7.01 -17.34
N THR A 183 5.18 -5.76 -16.90
CA THR A 183 5.11 -4.58 -17.76
C THR A 183 6.43 -3.84 -17.73
N ALA A 184 6.78 -3.19 -18.84
CA ALA A 184 7.98 -2.37 -18.96
C ALA A 184 7.62 -0.91 -19.23
N LYS A 185 8.39 -0.02 -18.61
CA LYS A 185 8.43 1.42 -18.93
C LYS A 185 9.87 1.92 -18.89
N LEU A 186 10.11 3.11 -19.42
CA LEU A 186 11.39 3.79 -19.21
C LEU A 186 11.54 4.22 -17.74
N ASN A 187 12.79 4.24 -17.27
CA ASN A 187 13.13 4.89 -16.02
C ASN A 187 13.01 6.42 -16.14
N ASP A 188 13.06 7.13 -15.01
CA ASP A 188 12.90 8.59 -14.98
C ASP A 188 14.00 9.33 -15.76
N ALA A 189 15.18 8.71 -15.94
CA ALA A 189 16.28 9.23 -16.74
C ALA A 189 16.19 8.90 -18.24
N ASN A 190 15.16 8.17 -18.67
CA ASN A 190 14.94 7.69 -20.04
C ASN A 190 16.10 6.89 -20.67
N ASN A 191 16.97 6.29 -19.85
CA ASN A 191 18.17 5.58 -20.30
C ASN A 191 18.21 4.10 -19.90
N GLY A 192 17.15 3.61 -19.26
CA GLY A 192 16.95 2.21 -18.88
C GLY A 192 15.48 1.89 -18.75
N LEU A 193 15.18 0.63 -18.44
CA LEU A 193 13.81 0.14 -18.24
C LEU A 193 13.55 -0.09 -16.75
N ILE A 194 12.31 0.15 -16.33
CA ILE A 194 11.74 -0.41 -15.10
C ILE A 194 10.76 -1.49 -15.53
N LEU A 195 11.03 -2.72 -15.09
CA LEU A 195 10.12 -3.85 -15.20
C LEU A 195 9.29 -3.93 -13.93
N THR A 196 7.98 -4.11 -14.05
CA THR A 196 7.06 -4.15 -12.91
C THR A 196 6.09 -5.32 -13.05
N ASN A 197 5.98 -6.12 -12.00
CA ASN A 197 4.87 -7.02 -11.76
C ASN A 197 4.15 -6.54 -10.49
N ALA A 198 2.85 -6.28 -10.57
CA ALA A 198 2.04 -5.83 -9.45
C ALA A 198 0.78 -6.70 -9.37
N ALA A 199 0.45 -7.13 -8.16
CA ALA A 199 -0.69 -8.00 -7.86
C ALA A 199 -1.43 -7.58 -6.59
#